data_AF-T1B4V5-F1
#
_entry.id   AF-T1B4V5-F1
#
_cell.length_a   1.000
_cell.length_b   1.000
_cell.length_c   1.000
_cell.angle_alpha   90.00
_cell.angle_beta   90.00
_cell.angle_gamma   90.00
#
_symmetry.space_group_name_H-M   'P 1'
#
loop_
_entity.id
_entity.type
_entity.pdbx_description
1 polymer ?
#
loop_
_entity_poly.entity_id
_entity_poly.type
_entity_poly.pdbx_seq_one_letter_code
_entity_poly.pdbx_strand_id
1 'polypeptide(L)'
;ALALGDPSVDATSKRIGELVHLRPPAGFVGAIRDLGGTIAALSTLRSLAPKRVRAGPCQEVEEPMVDLDRLPILKCWPKDGGRTVTFPVVITKDPDTNESHTGIYRLQQYGPDTLGFHAQLHRIGASNFRKWAARGERMPVAAVIGADPATVFSGLAPVPEGISNFAFASFLRSEPVELVPARTVDL
;
A
#
# COMPACT_ATOMS: atom_id res chain seq x y z
N ALA A 1 -12.03 12.42 -3.49
CA ALA A 1 -12.05 13.83 -3.94
C ALA A 1 -11.28 14.69 -2.96
N LEU A 2 -11.91 15.23 -1.91
CA LEU A 2 -11.28 16.21 -1.00
C LEU A 2 -9.95 15.73 -0.40
N ALA A 3 -9.92 14.50 0.14
CA ALA A 3 -8.71 13.93 0.74
C ALA A 3 -7.56 13.67 -0.27
N LEU A 4 -7.86 13.73 -1.57
CA LEU A 4 -6.89 13.60 -2.66
C LEU A 4 -6.59 14.96 -3.34
N GLY A 5 -7.05 16.07 -2.76
CA GLY A 5 -6.86 17.42 -3.28
C GLY A 5 -7.81 17.82 -4.41
N ASP A 6 -8.80 17.00 -4.76
CA ASP A 6 -9.71 17.28 -5.87
C ASP A 6 -11.02 17.93 -5.39
N PRO A 7 -11.58 18.90 -6.15
CA PRO A 7 -12.81 19.61 -5.80
C PRO A 7 -14.07 18.74 -5.92
N SER A 8 -14.02 17.66 -6.71
CA SER A 8 -15.15 16.76 -6.92
C SER A 8 -14.69 15.32 -7.20
N VAL A 9 -15.63 14.37 -7.12
CA VAL A 9 -15.37 12.97 -7.46
C VAL A 9 -15.09 12.84 -8.96
N ASP A 10 -15.76 13.61 -9.81
CA ASP A 10 -15.55 13.60 -11.27
C ASP A 10 -14.14 14.05 -11.63
N ALA A 11 -13.59 15.04 -10.93
CA ALA A 11 -12.21 15.49 -11.12
C ALA A 11 -11.21 14.37 -10.78
N THR A 12 -11.41 13.68 -9.65
CA THR A 12 -10.61 12.50 -9.29
C THR A 12 -10.72 11.40 -10.34
N SER A 13 -11.94 11.10 -10.80
CA SER A 13 -12.19 10.06 -11.79
C SER A 13 -11.51 10.36 -13.13
N LYS A 14 -11.60 11.60 -13.61
CA LYS A 14 -10.93 12.04 -14.84
C LYS A 14 -9.40 11.88 -14.73
N ARG A 15 -8.81 12.33 -13.62
CA ARG A 15 -7.36 12.21 -13.36
C ARG A 15 -6.90 10.75 -13.28
N ILE A 16 -7.66 9.88 -12.62
CA ILE A 16 -7.37 8.44 -12.59
C ILE A 16 -7.53 7.82 -14.00
N GLY A 17 -8.54 8.24 -14.76
CA GLY A 17 -8.77 7.77 -16.14
C GLY A 17 -7.61 8.08 -17.08
N GLU A 18 -7.01 9.27 -16.96
CA GLU A 18 -5.80 9.64 -17.72
C GLU A 18 -4.63 8.67 -17.45
N LEU A 19 -4.50 8.16 -16.22
CA LEU A 19 -3.48 7.17 -15.87
C LEU A 19 -3.71 5.80 -16.53
N VAL A 20 -4.95 5.35 -16.64
CA VAL A 20 -5.29 4.08 -17.32
C VAL A 20 -4.98 4.16 -18.82
N HIS A 21 -5.02 5.36 -19.40
CA HIS A 21 -4.73 5.60 -20.81
C HIS A 21 -3.26 5.98 -21.09
N LEU A 22 -2.42 6.13 -20.06
CA LEU A 22 -0.97 6.27 -20.22
C LEU A 22 -0.37 4.95 -20.73
N ARG A 23 -0.40 4.75 -22.04
CA ARG A 23 0.36 3.69 -22.69
C ARG A 23 1.84 4.07 -22.65
N PRO A 24 2.74 3.20 -22.17
CA PRO A 24 4.17 3.43 -22.38
C PRO A 24 4.43 3.53 -23.89
N PRO A 25 5.31 4.46 -24.34
CA PRO A 25 5.58 4.63 -25.76
C PRO A 25 6.07 3.31 -26.36
N ALA A 26 5.52 2.97 -27.52
CA ALA A 26 5.82 1.72 -28.22
C ALA A 26 7.28 1.75 -28.73
N GLY A 27 8.20 1.23 -27.91
CA GLY A 27 9.59 0.98 -28.26
C GLY A 27 10.47 2.24 -28.42
N PHE A 28 11.77 1.98 -28.63
CA PHE A 28 12.81 3.01 -28.77
C PHE A 28 12.53 4.02 -29.90
N VAL A 29 11.90 3.58 -31.00
CA VAL A 29 11.62 4.44 -32.16
C VAL A 29 10.49 5.43 -31.88
N GLY A 30 9.46 5.03 -31.12
CA GLY A 30 8.39 5.93 -30.68
C GLY A 30 8.86 6.94 -29.64
N ALA A 31 9.71 6.51 -28.72
CA ALA A 31 10.32 7.35 -27.68
C ALA A 31 11.21 8.47 -28.25
N ILE A 32 11.93 8.21 -29.34
CA ILE A 32 12.78 9.20 -30.01
C ILE A 32 11.95 10.20 -30.84
N ARG A 33 10.82 9.79 -31.41
CA ARG A 33 9.95 10.67 -32.21
C ARG A 33 9.11 11.62 -31.36
N ASP A 34 8.79 11.21 -30.13
CA ASP A 34 8.08 12.00 -29.13
C ASP A 34 8.99 12.33 -27.94
N LEU A 35 10.12 12.99 -28.22
CA LEU A 35 11.11 13.39 -27.21
C LEU A 35 10.48 14.26 -26.10
N GLY A 36 9.55 15.16 -26.45
CA GLY A 36 8.86 16.01 -25.47
C GLY A 36 7.88 15.26 -24.58
N GLY A 37 7.00 14.44 -25.17
CA GLY A 37 6.04 13.62 -24.43
C GLY A 37 6.71 12.51 -23.63
N THR A 38 7.80 11.92 -24.14
CA THR A 38 8.57 10.89 -23.43
C THR A 38 9.35 11.46 -22.26
N ILE A 39 9.93 12.65 -22.38
CA ILE A 39 10.57 13.35 -21.24
C ILE A 39 9.53 13.72 -20.19
N ALA A 40 8.36 14.23 -20.59
CA ALA A 40 7.27 14.56 -19.67
C ALA A 40 6.69 13.31 -18.97
N ALA A 41 6.53 12.20 -19.70
CA ALA A 41 6.08 10.94 -19.15
C ALA A 41 7.12 10.33 -18.20
N LEU A 42 8.40 10.33 -18.57
CA LEU A 42 9.50 9.88 -17.70
C LEU A 42 9.68 10.75 -16.47
N SER A 43 9.55 12.08 -16.60
CA SER A 43 9.62 13.00 -15.45
C SER A 43 8.44 12.79 -14.52
N THR A 44 7.24 12.57 -15.08
CA THR A 44 6.04 12.23 -14.30
C THR A 44 6.22 10.90 -13.60
N LEU A 45 6.62 9.83 -14.30
CA LEU A 45 6.89 8.52 -13.68
C LEU A 45 7.97 8.60 -12.59
N ARG A 46 9.04 9.37 -12.82
CA ARG A 46 10.11 9.57 -11.83
C ARG A 46 9.66 10.39 -10.62
N SER A 47 8.77 11.37 -10.81
CA SER A 47 8.17 12.13 -9.70
C SER A 47 7.18 11.34 -8.86
N LEU A 48 6.78 10.15 -9.33
CA LEU A 48 5.78 9.31 -8.67
C LEU A 48 6.38 8.07 -8.02
N ALA A 49 7.65 7.78 -8.29
CA ALA A 49 8.36 6.71 -7.60
C ALA A 49 8.39 7.00 -6.08
N PRO A 50 7.99 6.06 -5.23
CA PRO A 50 8.07 6.25 -3.79
C PRO A 50 9.51 6.47 -3.35
N LYS A 51 9.69 7.36 -2.37
CA LYS A 51 11.00 7.78 -1.89
C LYS A 51 11.33 7.02 -0.62
N ARG A 52 12.48 6.34 -0.58
CA ARG A 52 12.98 5.74 0.67
C ARG A 52 13.66 6.79 1.52
N VAL A 53 13.27 6.87 2.79
CA VAL A 53 13.85 7.76 3.81
C VAL A 53 14.47 6.93 4.93
N ARG A 54 15.39 7.55 5.70
CA ARG A 54 16.15 6.86 6.75
C ARG A 54 15.37 6.70 8.06
N ALA A 55 14.45 7.62 8.33
CA ALA A 55 13.62 7.66 9.52
C ALA A 55 12.29 8.32 9.16
N GLY A 56 11.25 8.03 9.93
CA GLY A 56 9.94 8.66 9.79
C GLY A 56 9.24 8.79 11.14
N PRO A 57 8.22 9.66 11.25
CA PRO A 57 7.50 9.91 12.51
C PRO A 57 6.89 8.63 13.12
N CYS A 58 6.54 7.65 12.29
CA CYS A 58 6.03 6.34 12.73
C CYS A 58 7.06 5.50 13.52
N GLN A 59 8.31 5.96 13.64
CA GLN A 59 9.38 5.30 14.40
C GLN A 59 9.88 6.12 15.59
N GLU A 60 9.19 7.21 15.96
CA GLU A 60 9.57 8.03 17.14
C GLU A 60 9.35 7.30 18.46
N VAL A 61 8.35 6.42 18.51
CA VAL A 61 8.04 5.56 19.65
C VAL A 61 8.10 4.11 19.20
N GLU A 62 8.94 3.32 19.87
CA GLU A 62 9.05 1.88 19.66
C GLU A 62 8.71 1.18 20.97
N GLU A 63 7.70 0.30 20.94
CA GLU A 63 7.26 -0.48 22.09
C GLU A 63 8.03 -1.81 22.11
N PRO A 64 8.95 -2.03 23.08
CA PRO A 64 9.79 -3.23 23.10
C PRO A 64 9.02 -4.50 23.48
N MET A 65 7.87 -4.33 24.15
CA MET A 65 6.95 -5.40 24.51
C MET A 65 5.58 -5.06 23.93
N VAL A 66 5.11 -5.90 23.01
CA VAL A 66 3.83 -5.68 22.34
C VAL A 66 2.69 -5.98 23.30
N ASP A 67 1.82 -5.00 23.50
CA ASP A 67 0.54 -5.15 24.19
C ASP A 67 -0.55 -4.38 23.44
N LEU A 68 -1.34 -5.11 22.66
CA LEU A 68 -2.45 -4.62 21.84
C LEU A 68 -3.60 -4.07 22.68
N ASP A 69 -3.72 -4.43 23.96
CA ASP A 69 -4.77 -3.90 24.85
C ASP A 69 -4.53 -2.45 25.26
N ARG A 70 -3.32 -1.94 25.06
CA ARG A 70 -3.01 -0.50 25.19
C ARG A 70 -3.57 0.33 24.04
N LEU A 71 -3.87 -0.30 22.89
CA LEU A 71 -4.48 0.38 21.77
C LEU A 71 -6.01 0.37 21.92
N PRO A 72 -6.72 1.45 21.51
CA PRO A 72 -8.18 1.51 21.58
C PRO A 72 -8.83 0.72 20.44
N ILE A 73 -8.51 -0.58 20.31
CA ILE A 73 -9.05 -1.45 19.26
C ILE A 73 -10.53 -1.68 19.53
N LEU A 74 -11.36 -1.35 18.54
CA LEU A 74 -12.81 -1.36 18.69
C LEU A 74 -13.38 -2.78 18.61
N LYS A 75 -14.33 -3.08 19.50
CA LYS A 75 -15.35 -4.10 19.24
C LYS A 75 -16.53 -3.39 18.59
N CYS A 76 -16.68 -3.52 17.27
CA CYS A 76 -17.61 -2.70 16.49
C CYS A 76 -19.06 -3.05 16.80
N TRP A 77 -19.34 -4.33 17.03
CA TRP A 77 -20.69 -4.84 17.30
C TRP A 77 -20.75 -5.71 18.56
N PRO A 78 -21.89 -5.75 19.27
CA PRO A 78 -22.04 -6.57 20.48
C PRO A 78 -21.69 -8.06 20.28
N LYS A 79 -22.01 -8.59 19.08
CA LYS A 79 -21.80 -9.99 18.70
C LYS A 79 -20.48 -10.27 17.97
N ASP A 80 -19.59 -9.28 17.82
CA ASP A 80 -18.27 -9.53 17.24
C ASP A 80 -17.48 -10.53 18.11
N GLY A 81 -16.71 -11.40 17.47
CA GLY A 81 -15.88 -12.40 18.15
C GLY A 81 -14.70 -11.80 18.92
N GLY A 82 -14.39 -10.52 18.72
CA GLY A 82 -13.32 -9.82 19.40
C GLY A 82 -13.15 -8.38 18.92
N ARG A 83 -12.20 -7.67 19.54
CA ARG A 83 -11.75 -6.36 19.06
C ARG A 83 -11.06 -6.52 17.71
N THR A 84 -11.28 -5.59 16.79
CA THR A 84 -10.76 -5.69 15.42
C THR A 84 -10.20 -4.34 14.96
N VAL A 85 -8.97 -4.35 14.46
CA VAL A 85 -8.40 -3.22 13.72
C VAL A 85 -9.14 -3.14 12.38
N THR A 86 -9.86 -2.04 12.17
CA THR A 86 -10.87 -1.94 11.11
C THR A 86 -10.32 -1.54 9.75
N PHE A 87 -9.31 -0.68 9.73
CA PHE A 87 -8.83 -0.05 8.49
C PHE A 87 -7.29 0.10 8.40
N PRO A 88 -6.50 -0.96 8.63
CA PRO A 88 -5.05 -0.89 8.44
C PRO A 88 -4.69 -1.11 6.97
N VAL A 89 -3.63 -0.42 6.53
CA VAL A 89 -2.90 -0.77 5.30
C VAL A 89 -1.93 -1.90 5.65
N VAL A 90 -2.25 -3.12 5.24
CA VAL A 90 -1.37 -4.28 5.44
C VAL A 90 -0.43 -4.39 4.25
N ILE A 91 0.87 -4.43 4.54
CA ILE A 91 1.95 -4.59 3.58
C ILE A 91 2.43 -6.04 3.66
N THR A 92 2.52 -6.69 2.52
CA THR A 92 3.06 -8.06 2.36
C THR A 92 4.08 -8.07 1.23
N LYS A 93 4.93 -9.09 1.18
CA LYS A 93 5.95 -9.24 0.13
C LYS A 93 5.71 -10.49 -0.69
N ASP A 94 5.87 -10.41 -2.00
CA ASP A 94 5.96 -11.60 -2.84
C ASP A 94 7.37 -12.21 -2.71
N PRO A 95 7.51 -13.49 -2.31
CA PRO A 95 8.82 -14.12 -2.12
C PRO A 95 9.55 -14.45 -3.43
N ASP A 96 8.89 -14.39 -4.59
CA ASP A 96 9.48 -14.65 -5.90
C ASP A 96 10.05 -13.36 -6.51
N THR A 97 9.30 -12.26 -6.44
CA THR A 97 9.66 -10.97 -7.09
C THR A 97 10.25 -9.95 -6.12
N ASN A 98 10.14 -10.18 -4.81
CA ASN A 98 10.50 -9.25 -3.74
C ASN A 98 9.67 -7.95 -3.75
N GLU A 99 8.57 -7.91 -4.51
CA GLU A 99 7.69 -6.75 -4.60
C GLU A 99 6.78 -6.66 -3.37
N SER A 100 6.57 -5.42 -2.90
CA SER A 100 5.65 -5.14 -1.79
C SER A 100 4.26 -4.84 -2.33
N HIS A 101 3.26 -5.46 -1.70
CA HIS A 101 1.85 -5.23 -1.99
C HIS A 101 1.15 -4.69 -0.76
N THR A 102 0.29 -3.70 -0.97
CA THR A 102 -0.55 -3.16 0.09
C THR A 102 -1.99 -3.61 -0.11
N GLY A 103 -2.72 -3.80 0.98
CA GLY A 103 -4.16 -4.05 0.94
C GLY A 103 -4.82 -3.71 2.26
N ILE A 104 -6.11 -3.39 2.22
CA ILE A 104 -6.88 -3.18 3.45
C ILE A 104 -7.47 -4.51 3.93
N TYR A 105 -7.05 -4.94 5.11
CA TYR A 105 -7.54 -6.17 5.73
C TYR A 105 -7.84 -5.93 7.21
N ARG A 106 -9.02 -6.35 7.66
CA ARG A 106 -9.36 -6.30 9.08
C ARG A 106 -8.51 -7.29 9.86
N LEU A 107 -8.02 -6.86 11.02
CA LEU A 107 -7.15 -7.66 11.87
C LEU A 107 -7.81 -7.87 13.23
N GLN A 108 -8.30 -9.08 13.51
CA GLN A 108 -8.99 -9.39 14.76
C GLN A 108 -7.97 -9.73 15.86
N GLN A 109 -8.09 -9.11 17.02
CA GLN A 109 -7.24 -9.43 18.17
C GLN A 109 -7.62 -10.79 18.77
N TYR A 110 -6.61 -11.66 18.91
CA TYR A 110 -6.73 -12.96 19.60
C TYR A 110 -5.96 -13.00 20.93
N GLY A 111 -5.03 -12.08 21.14
CA GLY A 111 -4.22 -11.97 22.36
C GLY A 111 -3.52 -10.61 22.47
N PRO A 112 -2.62 -10.43 23.45
CA PRO A 112 -1.91 -9.17 23.65
C PRO A 112 -0.89 -8.87 22.54
N ASP A 113 -0.45 -9.86 21.78
CA ASP A 113 0.57 -9.70 20.72
C ASP A 113 0.15 -10.33 19.38
N THR A 114 -1.10 -10.81 19.29
CA THR A 114 -1.55 -11.65 18.18
C THR A 114 -2.79 -11.10 17.50
N LEU A 115 -2.68 -10.91 16.18
CA LEU A 115 -3.76 -10.49 15.29
C LEU A 115 -4.07 -11.57 14.25
N GLY A 116 -5.35 -11.79 13.99
CA GLY A 116 -5.89 -12.61 12.92
C GLY A 116 -5.90 -11.88 11.59
N PHE A 117 -5.13 -12.37 10.63
CA PHE A 117 -5.08 -11.84 9.28
C PHE A 117 -5.89 -12.72 8.32
N HIS A 118 -7.10 -12.26 7.95
CA HIS A 118 -7.94 -12.95 6.97
C HIS A 118 -7.84 -12.30 5.59
N ALA A 119 -7.07 -12.89 4.69
CA ALA A 119 -7.02 -12.50 3.28
C ALA A 119 -7.95 -13.38 2.44
N GLN A 120 -8.88 -12.77 1.71
CA GLN A 120 -9.74 -13.48 0.76
C GLN A 120 -8.89 -14.17 -0.32
N LEU A 121 -9.32 -15.36 -0.75
CA LEU A 121 -8.51 -16.27 -1.59
C LEU A 121 -7.98 -15.66 -2.90
N HIS A 122 -8.70 -14.69 -3.48
CA HIS A 122 -8.40 -14.03 -4.75
C HIS A 122 -7.56 -12.74 -4.59
N ARG A 123 -7.22 -12.35 -3.35
CA ARG A 123 -6.42 -11.15 -3.09
C ARG A 123 -4.93 -11.51 -3.07
N ILE A 124 -4.07 -10.56 -3.45
CA ILE A 124 -2.63 -10.76 -3.54
C ILE A 124 -2.03 -11.20 -2.20
N GLY A 125 -2.47 -10.64 -1.06
CA GLY A 125 -1.99 -11.07 0.26
C GLY A 125 -2.22 -12.57 0.55
N ALA A 126 -3.30 -13.18 0.04
CA ALA A 126 -3.53 -14.62 0.16
C ALA A 126 -2.61 -15.43 -0.78
N SER A 127 -2.32 -14.90 -1.98
CA SER A 127 -1.34 -15.49 -2.90
C SER A 127 0.06 -15.50 -2.27
N ASN A 128 0.52 -14.35 -1.75
CA ASN A 128 1.79 -14.22 -1.05
C ASN A 128 1.88 -15.19 0.13
N PHE A 129 0.83 -15.26 0.95
CA PHE A 129 0.80 -16.19 2.08
C PHE A 129 1.01 -17.64 1.64
N ARG A 130 0.33 -18.11 0.58
CA ARG A 130 0.51 -19.47 0.06
C ARG A 130 1.93 -19.72 -0.45
N LYS A 131 2.54 -18.74 -1.14
CA LYS A 131 3.91 -18.85 -1.64
C LYS A 131 4.93 -18.98 -0.51
N TRP A 132 4.83 -18.14 0.52
CA TRP A 132 5.68 -18.22 1.71
C TRP A 132 5.47 -19.55 2.47
N ALA A 133 4.21 -19.95 2.66
CA ALA A 133 3.89 -21.21 3.31
C ALA A 133 4.43 -22.44 2.56
N ALA A 134 4.41 -22.44 1.22
CA ALA A 134 5.00 -23.49 0.40
C ALA A 134 6.52 -23.61 0.56
N ARG A 135 7.19 -22.53 0.97
CA ARG A 135 8.62 -22.51 1.32
C ARG A 135 8.89 -22.91 2.77
N GLY A 136 7.86 -23.09 3.60
CA GLY A 136 8.00 -23.33 5.03
C GLY A 136 8.49 -22.11 5.82
N GLU A 137 8.38 -20.91 5.24
CA GLU A 137 8.90 -19.67 5.80
C GLU A 137 7.77 -18.75 6.29
N ARG A 138 8.08 -17.89 7.26
CA ARG A 138 7.14 -16.87 7.75
C ARG A 138 7.06 -15.72 6.75
N MET A 139 5.85 -15.40 6.29
CA MET A 139 5.62 -14.22 5.45
C MET A 139 5.87 -12.92 6.25
N PRO A 140 6.71 -12.00 5.76
CA PRO A 140 6.82 -10.66 6.29
C PRO A 140 5.50 -9.90 6.16
N VAL A 141 5.02 -9.31 7.26
CA VAL A 141 3.78 -8.51 7.30
C VAL A 141 4.01 -7.27 8.15
N ALA A 142 3.53 -6.12 7.68
CA ALA A 142 3.43 -4.89 8.46
C ALA A 142 2.01 -4.33 8.34
N ALA A 143 1.43 -3.82 9.44
CA ALA A 143 0.13 -3.17 9.43
C ALA A 143 0.29 -1.70 9.80
N VAL A 144 -0.06 -0.80 8.88
CA VAL A 144 0.05 0.65 9.06
C VAL A 144 -1.34 1.23 9.34
N ILE A 145 -1.49 1.86 10.50
CA ILE A 145 -2.72 2.55 10.91
C ILE A 145 -2.45 4.05 10.83
N GLY A 146 -3.39 4.80 10.22
CA GLY A 146 -3.25 6.26 10.08
C GLY A 146 -2.31 6.69 8.96
N ALA A 147 -2.13 5.86 7.92
CA ALA A 147 -1.46 6.28 6.69
C ALA A 147 -2.23 7.43 6.01
N ASP A 148 -1.55 8.18 5.13
CA ASP A 148 -2.18 9.27 4.40
C ASP A 148 -3.32 8.77 3.50
N PRO A 149 -4.34 9.59 3.22
CA PRO A 149 -5.54 9.15 2.51
C PRO A 149 -5.28 8.53 1.14
N ALA A 150 -4.25 8.98 0.41
CA ALA A 150 -3.90 8.42 -0.89
C ALA A 150 -3.33 7.00 -0.77
N THR A 151 -2.48 6.75 0.22
CA THR A 151 -1.96 5.40 0.52
C THR A 151 -3.05 4.46 1.01
N VAL A 152 -3.97 4.94 1.84
CA VAL A 152 -5.12 4.13 2.28
C VAL A 152 -6.01 3.77 1.09
N PHE A 153 -6.30 4.73 0.22
CA PHE A 153 -7.11 4.51 -0.98
C PHE A 153 -6.41 3.58 -1.98
N SER A 154 -5.08 3.68 -2.15
CA SER A 154 -4.35 2.80 -3.07
C SER A 154 -4.41 1.33 -2.64
N GLY A 155 -4.50 1.02 -1.34
CA GLY A 155 -4.71 -0.34 -0.85
C GLY A 155 -6.12 -0.90 -1.08
N LEU A 156 -7.07 -0.04 -1.47
CA LEU A 156 -8.44 -0.44 -1.85
C LEU A 156 -8.62 -0.54 -3.36
N ALA A 157 -7.96 0.35 -4.10
CA ALA A 157 -8.16 0.51 -5.53
C ALA A 157 -7.64 -0.69 -6.34
N PRO A 158 -8.30 -1.05 -7.45
CA PRO A 158 -7.76 -1.99 -8.42
C PRO A 158 -6.64 -1.29 -9.21
N VAL A 159 -5.41 -1.37 -8.73
CA VAL A 159 -4.23 -0.82 -9.41
C VAL A 159 -3.83 -1.74 -10.56
N PRO A 160 -3.50 -1.21 -11.76
CA PRO A 160 -3.03 -2.02 -12.88
C PRO A 160 -1.78 -2.83 -12.54
N GLU A 161 -1.64 -4.00 -13.18
CA GLU A 161 -0.43 -4.82 -13.06
C GLU A 161 0.83 -4.03 -13.47
N GLY A 162 1.93 -4.24 -12.74
CA GLY A 162 3.19 -3.53 -12.95
C GLY A 162 3.29 -2.15 -12.31
N ILE A 163 2.21 -1.62 -11.70
CA ILE A 163 2.24 -0.38 -10.91
C ILE A 163 2.13 -0.74 -9.42
N SER A 164 3.11 -0.32 -8.61
CA SER A 164 3.02 -0.50 -7.16
C SER A 164 1.95 0.42 -6.55
N ASN A 165 1.26 -0.04 -5.50
CA ASN A 165 0.26 0.77 -4.81
C ASN A 165 0.85 2.06 -4.20
N PHE A 166 2.14 2.08 -3.87
CA PHE A 166 2.82 3.28 -3.42
C PHE A 166 3.05 4.28 -4.55
N ALA A 167 3.43 3.83 -5.75
CA ALA A 167 3.53 4.71 -6.91
C ALA A 167 2.15 5.28 -7.30
N PHE A 168 1.10 4.45 -7.22
CA PHE A 168 -0.27 4.91 -7.41
C PHE A 168 -0.70 5.93 -6.35
N ALA A 169 -0.36 5.71 -5.08
CA ALA A 169 -0.60 6.69 -4.02
C ALA A 169 0.12 8.01 -4.30
N SER A 170 1.40 7.98 -4.69
CA SER A 170 2.17 9.18 -5.07
C SER A 170 1.47 9.95 -6.19
N PHE A 171 0.91 9.24 -7.17
CA PHE A 171 0.15 9.86 -8.28
C PHE A 171 -1.07 10.62 -7.77
N LEU A 172 -1.86 9.97 -6.91
CA LEU A 172 -3.08 10.55 -6.37
C LEU A 172 -2.83 11.79 -5.51
N ARG A 173 -1.71 11.84 -4.77
CA ARG A 173 -1.33 13.02 -3.96
C ARG A 173 -0.39 14.00 -4.67
N SER A 174 0.02 13.71 -5.90
CA SER A 174 0.97 14.49 -6.70
C SER A 174 2.32 14.75 -6.02
N GLU A 175 2.74 13.83 -5.16
CA GLU A 175 3.98 13.91 -4.38
C GLU A 175 4.45 12.47 -4.06
N PRO A 176 5.76 12.18 -4.09
CA PRO A 176 6.29 10.88 -3.67
C PRO A 176 5.83 10.49 -2.26
N VAL A 177 5.31 9.26 -2.11
CA VAL A 177 5.14 8.67 -0.78
C VAL A 177 6.53 8.38 -0.19
N GLU A 178 6.78 8.91 1.00
CA GLU A 178 8.00 8.60 1.76
C GLU A 178 7.80 7.28 2.54
N LEU A 179 8.72 6.34 2.33
CA LEU A 179 8.71 5.03 2.97
C LEU A 179 9.98 4.86 3.81
N VAL A 180 9.80 4.30 5.00
CA VAL A 180 10.90 3.95 5.91
C VAL A 180 10.93 2.43 6.09
N PRO A 181 12.12 1.79 6.12
CA PRO A 181 12.21 0.35 6.38
C PRO A 181 11.59 -0.03 7.71
N ALA A 182 10.86 -1.14 7.77
CA ALA A 182 10.38 -1.71 9.01
C ALA A 182 11.55 -2.14 9.92
N ARG A 183 11.33 -2.12 11.24
CA ARG A 183 12.39 -2.42 12.23
C ARG A 183 12.72 -3.92 12.33
N THR A 184 11.72 -4.78 12.19
CA THR A 184 11.82 -6.21 12.54
C THR A 184 11.57 -7.15 11.38
N VAL A 185 11.13 -6.64 10.23
CA VAL A 185 10.80 -7.41 9.03
C VAL A 185 11.34 -6.69 7.80
N ASP A 186 11.71 -7.45 6.76
CA ASP A 186 12.24 -6.90 5.51
C ASP A 186 11.11 -6.39 4.59
N LEU A 187 10.53 -5.25 4.99
CA LEU A 187 9.48 -4.48 4.29
C LEU A 187 9.84 -2.98 4.25
#